data_AF-A0A342RZC1-F1
#
_entry.id   AF-A0A342RZC1-F1
#
_cell.length_a   1.000
_cell.length_b   1.000
_cell.length_c   1.000
_cell.angle_alpha   90.00
_cell.angle_beta   90.00
_cell.angle_gamma   90.00
#
_symmetry.space_group_name_H-M   'P 1'
#
loop_
_entity.id
_entity.type
_entity.pdbx_description
1 polymer ?
#
loop_
_entity_poly.entity_id
_entity_poly.type
_entity_poly.pdbx_seq_one_letter_code
_entity_poly.pdbx_strand_id
1 'polypeptide(L)'
;MNQKLNLKQRLDFILITAEALDLYALTDEKKLYTLHTYNILLIKFGNYIRHADKSSKLQFKQQIKFIQFFYTLVNKSYLHNLALEILNDSCNKKKSLLTVQYIHRFTYIYNQTQDYYNTYSKHKDLKIDNIAITNLYVINKICSKYGVFFLIKYLYN
;
A
#
# COMPACT_ATOMS: atom_id res chain seq x y z
N MET A 1 -20.97 -11.04 -2.38
CA MET A 1 -21.45 -9.94 -1.51
C MET A 1 -20.28 -9.03 -1.18
N ASN A 2 -20.29 -7.79 -1.68
CA ASN A 2 -19.20 -6.84 -1.49
C ASN A 2 -19.22 -6.26 -0.08
N GLN A 3 -18.47 -6.86 0.85
CA GLN A 3 -18.15 -6.20 2.11
C GLN A 3 -17.32 -4.96 1.77
N LYS A 4 -17.89 -3.78 2.04
CA LYS A 4 -17.24 -2.50 1.79
C LYS A 4 -16.01 -2.41 2.69
N LEU A 5 -14.83 -2.26 2.10
CA LEU A 5 -13.60 -2.10 2.88
C LEU A 5 -13.70 -0.85 3.76
N ASN A 6 -13.39 -0.99 5.04
CA ASN A 6 -13.32 0.14 5.95
C ASN A 6 -12.02 0.95 5.73
N LEU A 7 -11.98 2.17 6.25
CA LEU A 7 -10.82 3.08 6.09
C LEU A 7 -9.50 2.41 6.51
N LYS A 8 -9.51 1.66 7.62
CA LYS A 8 -8.35 0.93 8.13
C LYS A 8 -7.82 -0.07 7.09
N GLN A 9 -8.68 -0.90 6.52
CA GLN A 9 -8.30 -1.88 5.50
C GLN A 9 -7.72 -1.23 4.24
N ARG A 10 -8.29 -0.10 3.80
CA ARG A 10 -7.79 0.61 2.61
C ARG A 10 -6.43 1.23 2.85
N LEU A 11 -6.21 1.77 4.05
CA LEU A 11 -4.90 2.25 4.48
C LEU A 11 -3.88 1.11 4.57
N ASP A 12 -4.27 -0.03 5.15
CA ASP A 12 -3.39 -1.19 5.26
C ASP A 12 -2.98 -1.70 3.86
N PHE A 13 -3.93 -1.91 2.94
CA PHE A 13 -3.59 -2.39 1.60
C PHE A 13 -2.71 -1.43 0.81
N ILE A 14 -3.01 -0.13 0.85
CA ILE A 14 -2.24 0.85 0.08
C ILE A 14 -0.82 0.99 0.63
N LEU A 15 -0.64 0.82 1.95
CA LEU A 15 0.67 0.78 2.60
C LEU A 15 1.44 -0.48 2.25
N ILE A 16 0.80 -1.65 2.28
CA ILE A 16 1.42 -2.92 1.86
C ILE A 16 1.87 -2.84 0.39
N THR A 17 1.07 -2.25 -0.49
CA THR A 17 1.45 -2.04 -1.89
C THR A 17 2.69 -1.16 -2.01
N ALA A 18 2.73 -0.03 -1.31
CA ALA A 18 3.90 0.85 -1.34
C ALA A 18 5.14 0.15 -0.78
N GLU A 19 5.01 -0.62 0.31
CA GLU A 19 6.11 -1.39 0.91
C GLU A 19 6.61 -2.51 -0.01
N ALA A 20 5.69 -3.20 -0.69
CA ALA A 20 6.03 -4.24 -1.66
C ALA A 20 6.77 -3.68 -2.89
N LEU A 21 6.45 -2.45 -3.32
CA LEU A 21 7.16 -1.76 -4.41
C LEU A 21 8.55 -1.26 -4.00
N ASP A 22 8.70 -0.75 -2.77
CA ASP A 22 9.94 -0.08 -2.33
C ASP A 22 11.14 -1.05 -2.22
N LEU A 23 10.91 -2.33 -1.91
CA LEU A 23 11.98 -3.33 -1.81
C LEU A 23 12.72 -3.55 -3.14
N TYR A 24 12.04 -3.39 -4.27
CA TYR A 24 12.65 -3.54 -5.60
C TYR A 24 13.30 -2.25 -6.10
N ALA A 25 13.17 -1.16 -5.34
CA ALA A 25 13.89 0.07 -5.59
C ALA A 25 15.29 0.09 -4.94
N LEU A 26 15.70 -0.95 -4.21
CA LEU A 26 16.90 -0.95 -3.34
C LEU A 26 18.28 -0.97 -4.04
N THR A 27 18.36 -0.83 -5.36
CA THR A 27 19.64 -0.91 -6.11
C THR A 27 20.50 0.35 -6.08
N ASP A 28 20.17 1.39 -5.31
CA ASP A 28 20.81 2.70 -5.41
C ASP A 28 21.18 3.29 -4.03
N GLU A 29 22.46 3.62 -3.82
CA GLU A 29 23.08 3.89 -2.51
C GLU A 29 22.56 5.15 -1.79
N LYS A 30 21.89 6.08 -2.50
CA LYS A 30 21.30 7.30 -1.92
C LYS A 30 20.00 7.05 -1.11
N LYS A 31 19.51 5.80 -1.03
CA LYS A 31 18.15 5.48 -0.56
C LYS A 31 17.97 5.20 0.95
N LEU A 32 19.05 5.00 1.71
CA LEU A 32 19.02 4.57 3.12
C LEU A 32 18.27 5.53 4.07
N TYR A 33 18.41 6.85 3.87
CA TYR A 33 17.69 7.86 4.67
C TYR A 33 16.18 7.89 4.39
N THR A 34 15.78 7.70 3.14
CA THR A 34 14.37 7.60 2.75
C THR A 34 13.71 6.35 3.30
N LEU A 35 14.42 5.22 3.32
CA LEU A 35 13.94 3.96 3.90
C LEU A 35 13.75 4.04 5.42
N HIS A 36 14.66 4.70 6.13
CA HIS A 36 14.53 4.85 7.59
C HIS A 36 13.31 5.69 7.96
N THR A 37 13.11 6.82 7.27
CA THR A 37 11.94 7.69 7.45
C THR A 37 10.64 6.99 7.05
N TYR A 38 10.69 6.18 5.99
CA TYR A 38 9.58 5.37 5.49
C TYR A 38 9.17 4.28 6.49
N ASN A 39 10.14 3.49 6.98
CA ASN A 39 9.92 2.45 7.96
C ASN A 39 9.38 3.01 9.29
N ILE A 40 9.92 4.13 9.78
CA ILE A 40 9.44 4.77 11.01
C ILE A 40 7.99 5.24 10.86
N LEU A 41 7.60 5.75 9.69
CA LEU A 41 6.24 6.24 9.46
C LEU A 41 5.25 5.11 9.14
N LEU A 42 5.65 4.07 8.40
CA LEU A 42 4.88 2.84 8.24
C LEU A 42 4.64 2.13 9.57
N ILE A 43 5.64 2.08 10.44
CA ILE A 43 5.52 1.53 11.79
C ILE A 43 4.61 2.43 12.64
N LYS A 44 4.77 3.77 12.58
CA LYS A 44 3.92 4.70 13.34
C LYS A 44 2.47 4.68 12.87
N PHE A 45 2.21 4.90 11.58
CA PHE A 45 0.86 4.85 11.02
C PHE A 45 0.28 3.45 11.10
N GLY A 46 1.08 2.42 10.82
CA GLY A 46 0.74 1.03 11.06
C GLY A 46 0.26 0.83 12.48
N ASN A 47 1.01 1.22 13.51
CA ASN A 47 0.58 1.06 14.91
C ASN A 47 -0.69 1.87 15.25
N TYR A 48 -0.84 3.09 14.73
CA TYR A 48 -2.04 3.91 14.94
C TYR A 48 -3.30 3.30 14.29
N ILE A 49 -3.14 2.68 13.12
CA ILE A 49 -4.21 2.01 12.37
C ILE A 49 -4.48 0.61 12.97
N ARG A 50 -3.43 -0.10 13.39
CA ARG A 50 -3.46 -1.50 13.83
C ARG A 50 -4.02 -1.66 15.26
N HIS A 51 -3.80 -0.70 16.18
CA HIS A 51 -4.31 -0.75 17.57
C HIS A 51 -5.45 0.25 17.86
N ALA A 52 -6.60 0.07 17.22
CA ALA A 52 -7.77 0.95 17.38
C ALA A 52 -8.29 1.02 18.84
N ASP A 53 -8.12 -0.05 19.61
CA ASP A 53 -8.59 -0.16 21.00
C ASP A 53 -7.81 0.75 21.97
N LYS A 54 -6.61 1.19 21.56
CA LYS A 54 -5.79 2.18 22.28
C LYS A 54 -5.71 3.53 21.56
N SER A 55 -6.15 3.62 20.31
CA SER A 55 -6.20 4.85 19.52
C SER A 55 -7.64 5.23 19.22
N SER A 56 -8.25 5.95 20.16
CA SER A 56 -9.46 6.72 19.92
C SER A 56 -9.25 7.58 18.66
N LYS A 57 -9.86 7.21 17.53
CA LYS A 57 -9.91 7.97 16.26
C LYS A 57 -8.54 8.49 15.81
N LEU A 58 -7.95 7.92 14.75
CA LEU A 58 -6.86 8.57 14.02
C LEU A 58 -7.23 10.04 13.82
N GLN A 59 -6.57 10.96 14.52
CA GLN A 59 -7.06 12.33 14.62
C GLN A 59 -7.04 12.93 13.20
N PHE A 60 -7.98 13.82 12.87
CA PHE A 60 -8.04 14.44 11.55
C PHE A 60 -6.68 15.00 11.09
N LYS A 61 -5.91 15.59 12.02
CA LYS A 61 -4.53 16.05 11.79
C LYS A 61 -3.57 14.92 11.37
N GLN A 62 -3.70 13.73 11.96
CA GLN A 62 -2.90 12.55 11.60
C GLN A 62 -3.31 12.01 10.23
N GLN A 63 -4.60 12.01 9.90
CA GLN A 63 -5.10 11.63 8.57
C GLN A 63 -4.57 12.54 7.46
N ILE A 64 -4.57 13.86 7.67
CA ILE A 64 -3.99 14.82 6.71
C ILE A 64 -2.49 14.56 6.54
N LYS A 65 -1.75 14.38 7.63
CA LYS A 65 -0.32 14.07 7.59
C LYS A 65 -0.04 12.78 6.82
N PHE A 66 -0.87 11.75 7.02
CA PHE A 66 -0.79 10.51 6.25
C PHE A 66 -0.98 10.77 4.76
N ILE A 67 -2.07 11.45 4.39
CA ILE A 67 -2.41 11.71 2.98
C ILE A 67 -1.27 12.47 2.29
N GLN A 68 -0.76 13.53 2.94
CA GLN A 68 0.35 14.33 2.41
C GLN A 68 1.62 13.48 2.23
N PHE A 69 1.99 12.71 3.26
CA PHE A 69 3.16 11.85 3.22
C PHE A 69 3.03 10.79 2.14
N PHE A 70 1.91 10.06 2.11
CA PHE A 70 1.66 8.99 1.16
C PHE A 70 1.67 9.53 -0.27
N TYR A 71 1.01 10.67 -0.51
CA TYR A 71 1.05 11.34 -1.81
C TYR A 71 2.48 11.69 -2.23
N THR A 72 3.29 12.24 -1.32
CA THR A 72 4.70 12.58 -1.60
C THR A 72 5.53 11.34 -1.91
N LEU A 73 5.28 10.25 -1.19
CA LEU A 73 5.95 8.97 -1.37
C LEU A 73 5.67 8.40 -2.76
N VAL A 74 4.41 8.20 -3.12
CA VAL A 74 4.05 7.52 -4.37
C VAL A 74 4.34 8.33 -5.62
N ASN A 75 4.43 9.66 -5.50
CA ASN A 75 4.85 10.54 -6.59
C ASN A 75 6.36 10.50 -6.87
N LYS A 76 7.15 9.72 -6.11
CA LYS A 76 8.53 9.46 -6.51
C LYS A 76 8.51 8.68 -7.83
N SER A 77 9.25 9.18 -8.82
CA SER A 77 9.26 8.65 -10.19
C SER A 77 9.51 7.14 -10.26
N TYR A 78 10.37 6.60 -9.39
CA TYR A 78 10.65 5.16 -9.38
C TYR A 78 9.45 4.29 -8.96
N LEU A 79 8.71 4.66 -7.92
CA LEU A 79 7.54 3.88 -7.47
C LEU A 79 6.43 3.91 -8.52
N HIS A 80 6.25 5.07 -9.13
CA HIS A 80 5.29 5.24 -10.21
C HIS A 80 5.64 4.36 -11.41
N ASN A 81 6.90 4.38 -11.84
CA ASN A 81 7.36 3.57 -12.98
C ASN A 81 7.22 2.07 -12.71
N LEU A 82 7.64 1.60 -11.54
CA LEU A 82 7.47 0.19 -11.14
C LEU A 82 5.99 -0.22 -11.11
N ALA A 83 5.12 0.63 -10.55
CA ALA A 83 3.69 0.37 -10.53
C ALA A 83 3.10 0.28 -11.94
N LEU A 84 3.53 1.16 -12.85
CA LEU A 84 3.05 1.19 -14.23
C LEU A 84 3.53 -0.02 -15.05
N GLU A 85 4.78 -0.47 -14.82
CA GLU A 85 5.34 -1.68 -15.43
C GLU A 85 4.56 -2.93 -15.02
N ILE A 86 4.36 -3.13 -13.71
CA ILE A 86 3.62 -4.28 -13.18
C ILE A 86 2.15 -4.28 -13.64
N LEU A 87 1.52 -3.11 -13.71
CA LEU A 87 0.17 -2.96 -14.25
C LEU A 87 0.10 -3.36 -15.72
N ASN A 88 1.05 -2.90 -16.54
CA ASN A 88 1.11 -3.25 -17.95
C ASN A 88 1.30 -4.75 -18.16
N ASP A 89 2.16 -5.40 -17.37
CA ASP A 89 2.33 -6.85 -17.42
C ASP A 89 1.04 -7.58 -17.06
N SER A 90 0.37 -7.13 -15.99
CA SER A 90 -0.89 -7.71 -15.53
C SER A 90 -2.00 -7.58 -16.58
N CYS A 91 -2.15 -6.42 -17.22
CA CYS A 91 -3.11 -6.21 -18.32
C CYS A 91 -2.83 -7.09 -19.53
N ASN A 92 -1.55 -7.30 -19.85
CA ASN A 92 -1.12 -8.14 -20.96
C ASN A 92 -1.03 -9.64 -20.63
N LYS A 93 -1.47 -10.05 -19.42
CA LYS A 93 -1.35 -11.42 -18.91
C LYS A 93 0.09 -11.96 -18.92
N LYS A 94 1.08 -11.07 -18.84
CA LYS A 94 2.50 -11.41 -18.71
C LYS A 94 2.82 -11.69 -17.25
N LYS A 95 3.69 -12.66 -17.01
CA LYS A 95 4.22 -13.00 -15.68
C LYS A 95 5.70 -12.68 -15.63
N SER A 96 6.04 -11.39 -15.77
CA SER A 96 7.43 -10.97 -15.59
C SER A 96 7.92 -11.33 -14.19
N LEU A 97 9.23 -11.51 -14.05
CA LEU A 97 9.85 -11.76 -12.76
C LEU A 97 9.47 -10.67 -11.74
N LEU A 98 9.47 -9.40 -12.18
CA LEU A 98 9.08 -8.26 -11.35
C LEU A 98 7.64 -8.38 -10.84
N THR A 99 6.68 -8.72 -11.71
CA THR A 99 5.27 -8.88 -11.33
C THR A 99 5.08 -10.02 -10.33
N VAL A 100 5.70 -11.17 -10.57
CA VAL A 100 5.63 -12.33 -9.66
C VAL A 100 6.24 -11.98 -8.31
N GLN A 101 7.40 -11.34 -8.32
CA GLN A 101 8.09 -10.90 -7.11
C GLN A 101 7.27 -9.90 -6.30
N TYR A 102 6.67 -8.90 -6.95
CA TYR A 102 5.76 -7.95 -6.31
C TYR A 102 4.57 -8.66 -5.65
N ILE A 103 3.87 -9.54 -6.38
CA ILE A 103 2.71 -10.27 -5.85
C ILE A 103 3.11 -11.12 -4.65
N HIS A 104 4.21 -11.88 -4.76
CA HIS A 104 4.72 -12.69 -3.64
C HIS A 104 5.04 -11.84 -2.42
N ARG A 105 5.66 -10.67 -2.61
CA ARG A 105 6.00 -9.75 -1.52
C ARG A 105 4.76 -9.14 -0.88
N PHE A 106 3.81 -8.68 -1.68
CA PHE A 106 2.52 -8.17 -1.19
C PHE A 106 1.83 -9.23 -0.33
N THR A 107 1.73 -10.47 -0.84
CA THR A 107 1.13 -11.60 -0.12
C THR A 107 1.89 -11.92 1.17
N TYR A 108 3.21 -11.90 1.14
CA TYR A 108 4.04 -12.12 2.33
C TYR A 108 3.77 -11.06 3.41
N ILE A 109 3.83 -9.77 3.07
CA ILE A 109 3.58 -8.69 4.03
C ILE A 109 2.13 -8.77 4.54
N TYR A 110 1.17 -9.00 3.65
CA TYR A 110 -0.23 -9.18 4.04
C TYR A 110 -0.39 -10.33 5.05
N ASN A 111 0.16 -11.52 4.76
CA ASN A 111 0.09 -12.65 5.67
C ASN A 111 0.78 -12.35 7.00
N GLN A 112 1.98 -11.77 7.00
CA GLN A 112 2.66 -11.34 8.22
C GLN A 112 1.81 -10.38 9.06
N THR A 113 1.14 -9.43 8.41
CA THR A 113 0.22 -8.53 9.12
C THR A 113 -1.00 -9.26 9.65
N GLN A 114 -1.56 -10.27 8.97
CA GLN A 114 -2.73 -11.02 9.45
C GLN A 114 -2.36 -12.04 10.55
N ASP A 115 -1.26 -12.77 10.38
CA ASP A 115 -0.80 -13.82 11.30
C ASP A 115 -0.37 -13.23 12.66
N TYR A 116 0.29 -12.06 12.65
CA TYR A 116 0.68 -11.36 13.88
C TYR A 116 -0.52 -10.94 14.75
N TYR A 117 -1.71 -10.77 14.16
CA TYR A 117 -2.92 -10.36 14.88
C TYR A 117 -3.85 -11.52 15.27
N ASN A 118 -3.42 -12.78 15.05
CA ASN A 118 -4.06 -14.00 15.56
C ASN A 118 -5.60 -13.99 15.55
N THR A 119 -6.16 -13.78 14.37
CA THR A 119 -7.56 -14.06 14.10
C THR A 119 -7.60 -14.86 12.83
N TYR A 120 -8.11 -16.09 12.89
CA TYR A 120 -8.63 -16.86 11.75
C TYR A 120 -9.06 -15.90 10.64
N SER A 121 -8.17 -15.66 9.66
CA SER A 121 -8.41 -14.59 8.71
C SER A 121 -9.65 -14.98 7.94
N LYS A 122 -10.70 -14.18 8.08
CA LYS A 122 -12.07 -14.40 7.57
C LYS A 122 -12.16 -14.43 6.03
N HIS A 123 -11.02 -14.62 5.37
CA HIS A 123 -10.74 -14.20 4.02
C HIS A 123 -9.87 -15.21 3.25
N LYS A 124 -9.92 -16.50 3.63
CA LYS A 124 -9.26 -17.59 2.88
C LYS A 124 -9.54 -17.58 1.36
N ASP A 125 -10.61 -16.90 0.93
CA ASP A 125 -11.02 -16.79 -0.48
C ASP A 125 -10.78 -15.41 -1.13
N LEU A 126 -10.10 -14.47 -0.46
CA LEU A 126 -9.75 -13.21 -1.12
C LEU A 126 -8.70 -13.50 -2.20
N LYS A 127 -8.98 -13.06 -3.43
CA LYS A 127 -8.01 -13.04 -4.53
C LYS A 127 -6.95 -11.97 -4.21
N ILE A 128 -5.98 -12.32 -3.36
CA ILE A 128 -4.92 -11.41 -2.88
C ILE A 128 -4.21 -10.75 -4.05
N ASP A 129 -3.92 -11.50 -5.11
CA ASP A 129 -3.35 -10.97 -6.34
C ASP A 129 -4.20 -9.84 -6.93
N ASN A 130 -5.53 -10.00 -6.98
CA ASN A 130 -6.42 -8.95 -7.47
C ASN A 130 -6.40 -7.72 -6.57
N ILE A 131 -6.28 -7.90 -5.26
CA ILE A 131 -6.14 -6.79 -4.30
C ILE A 131 -4.82 -6.07 -4.55
N ALA A 132 -3.72 -6.80 -4.72
CA ALA A 132 -2.40 -6.27 -5.00
C ALA A 132 -2.40 -5.43 -6.28
N ILE A 133 -2.98 -5.96 -7.36
CA ILE A 133 -3.07 -5.26 -8.66
C ILE A 133 -4.03 -4.06 -8.60
N THR A 134 -5.16 -4.18 -7.89
CA THR A 134 -6.10 -3.06 -7.71
C THR A 134 -5.43 -1.90 -6.96
N ASN A 135 -4.63 -2.18 -5.94
CA ASN A 135 -3.94 -1.14 -5.20
C ASN A 135 -2.78 -0.51 -5.99
N LEU A 136 -2.13 -1.26 -6.90
CA LEU A 136 -1.21 -0.65 -7.87
C LEU A 136 -1.93 0.35 -8.79
N TYR A 137 -3.12 0.00 -9.26
CA TYR A 137 -3.94 0.91 -10.07
C TYR A 137 -4.29 2.18 -9.29
N VAL A 138 -4.61 2.05 -8.00
CA VAL A 138 -4.84 3.19 -7.11
C VAL A 138 -3.59 4.07 -7.02
N ILE A 139 -2.42 3.49 -6.75
CA ILE A 139 -1.13 4.23 -6.74
C ILE A 139 -0.92 4.97 -8.05
N ASN A 140 -1.11 4.30 -9.19
CA ASN A 140 -0.94 4.91 -10.51
C ASN A 140 -1.87 6.12 -10.72
N LYS A 141 -3.12 6.05 -10.23
CA LYS A 141 -4.06 7.18 -10.29
C LYS A 141 -3.69 8.32 -9.34
N ILE A 142 -3.05 8.02 -8.20
CA ILE A 142 -2.56 9.04 -7.27
C ILE A 142 -1.41 9.85 -7.86
N CYS A 143 -0.67 9.31 -8.83
CA CYS A 143 0.39 10.07 -9.52
C CYS A 143 -0.14 11.04 -10.60
N SER A 144 -1.46 11.13 -10.79
CA SER A 144 -2.07 12.05 -11.76
C SER A 144 -2.24 13.46 -11.21
N LYS A 145 -2.55 14.44 -12.08
CA LYS A 145 -2.78 15.86 -11.73
C LYS A 145 -3.80 16.06 -10.59
N TYR A 146 -4.77 15.16 -10.43
CA TYR A 146 -5.78 15.20 -9.36
C TYR A 146 -5.57 14.10 -8.31
N GLY A 147 -4.34 13.66 -8.15
CA GLY A 147 -3.96 12.48 -7.37
C GLY A 147 -4.31 12.54 -5.89
N VAL A 148 -4.14 13.69 -5.24
CA VAL A 148 -4.54 13.88 -3.82
C VAL A 148 -6.04 13.69 -3.65
N PHE A 149 -6.84 14.26 -4.55
CA PHE A 149 -8.29 14.09 -4.53
C PHE A 149 -8.68 12.62 -4.74
N PHE A 150 -7.99 11.93 -5.65
CA PHE A 150 -8.20 10.49 -5.86
C PHE A 150 -7.87 9.68 -4.60
N LEU A 151 -6.76 9.97 -3.92
CA LEU A 151 -6.38 9.33 -2.66
C LEU A 151 -7.44 9.55 -1.58
N ILE A 152 -7.92 10.78 -1.39
CA ILE A 152 -9.00 11.08 -0.43
C ILE A 152 -10.26 10.28 -0.80
N LYS A 153 -10.68 10.33 -2.06
CA LYS A 153 -11.85 9.59 -2.54
C LYS A 153 -11.70 8.08 -2.29
N TYR A 154 -10.52 7.53 -2.58
CA TYR A 154 -10.21 6.12 -2.32
C TYR A 154 -10.27 5.78 -0.84
N LEU A 155 -9.86 6.66 0.08
CA LEU A 155 -9.89 6.38 1.52
C LEU A 155 -11.29 6.45 2.13
N TYR A 156 -12.16 7.34 1.63
CA TYR A 156 -13.44 7.66 2.28
C TYR A 156 -14.72 7.16 1.58
N ASN A 157 -14.67 6.63 0.34
CA ASN A 157 -15.87 6.20 -0.41
C ASN A 157 -16.13 4.70 -0.46
#